data_AF-A0A963NVL9-F1
#
_entry.id   AF-A0A963NVL9-F1
#
_cell.length_a   1.000
_cell.length_b   1.000
_cell.length_c   1.000
_cell.angle_alpha   90.00
_cell.angle_beta   90.00
_cell.angle_gamma   90.00
#
_symmetry.space_group_name_H-M   'P 1'
#
loop_
_entity.id
_entity.type
_entity.pdbx_description
1 polymer ?
#
loop_
_entity_poly.entity_id
_entity_poly.type
_entity_poly.pdbx_seq_one_letter_code
_entity_poly.pdbx_strand_id
1 'polypeptide(L)'
;PALHPLIYQAECSDILLVQINPIEHLGVPDTVPEIMDRMNEVTFNASLLAELRAIEFVRRLLAQGKLDPRRYKDVRMHRIDGGAVLARMGSASKARADLGFLRQLFELGRTAGQQWLAAHRQDLGVRASLNLAHNA
;
A
#
# COMPACT_ATOMS: atom_id res chain seq x y z
N PRO A 1 -1.33 8.34 4.48
CA PRO A 1 0.03 8.54 5.04
C PRO A 1 0.83 9.39 4.04
N ALA A 2 1.68 10.31 4.49
CA ALA A 2 2.42 11.18 3.58
C ALA A 2 3.64 10.46 2.97
N LEU A 3 3.70 10.33 1.64
CA LEU A 3 4.85 9.77 0.92
C LEU A 3 5.92 10.82 0.63
N HIS A 4 5.59 12.11 0.70
CA HIS A 4 6.49 13.22 0.39
C HIS A 4 7.89 13.10 1.03
N PRO A 5 8.05 12.84 2.34
CA PRO A 5 9.39 12.71 2.93
C PRO A 5 10.19 11.54 2.33
N LEU A 6 9.52 10.42 2.02
CA LEU A 6 10.15 9.24 1.44
C LEU A 6 10.61 9.50 0.00
N ILE A 7 9.92 10.37 -0.73
CA ILE A 7 10.29 10.73 -2.10
C ILE A 7 11.51 11.65 -2.09
N TYR A 8 11.46 12.72 -1.30
CA TYR A 8 12.41 13.85 -1.40
C TYR A 8 13.57 13.80 -0.41
N GLN A 9 13.46 13.05 0.70
CA GLN A 9 14.50 13.01 1.75
C GLN A 9 15.23 11.66 1.82
N ALA A 10 14.64 10.58 1.30
CA ALA A 10 15.33 9.30 1.23
C ALA A 10 16.30 9.26 0.05
N GLU A 11 17.45 8.60 0.22
CA GLU A 11 18.39 8.36 -0.89
C GLU A 11 17.89 7.27 -1.85
N CYS A 12 17.13 6.29 -1.34
CA CYS A 12 16.61 5.19 -2.16
C CYS A 12 15.39 5.59 -2.99
N SER A 13 15.30 5.06 -4.21
CA SER A 13 14.13 5.22 -5.07
C SER A 13 13.01 4.23 -4.76
N ASP A 14 13.32 3.14 -4.08
CA ASP A 14 12.37 2.09 -3.75
C ASP A 14 11.64 2.41 -2.45
N ILE A 15 10.31 2.41 -2.51
CA ILE A 15 9.41 2.64 -1.37
C ILE A 15 8.52 1.42 -1.20
N LEU A 16 8.57 0.79 -0.02
CA LEU A 16 7.73 -0.34 0.33
C LEU A 16 6.56 0.11 1.19
N LEU A 17 5.35 -0.01 0.66
CA LEU A 17 4.12 0.25 1.37
C LEU A 17 3.60 -1.05 2.00
N VAL A 18 3.49 -1.07 3.33
CA VAL A 18 2.86 -2.16 4.08
C VAL A 18 1.45 -1.72 4.48
N GLN A 19 0.43 -2.32 3.88
CA GLN A 19 -0.97 -1.97 4.14
C GLN A 19 -1.63 -3.00 5.04
N ILE A 20 -2.20 -2.49 6.14
CA ILE A 20 -2.97 -3.27 7.12
C ILE A 20 -4.48 -3.16 6.81
N ASN A 21 -4.94 -2.01 6.30
CA ASN A 21 -6.33 -1.83 5.91
C ASN A 21 -6.50 -2.22 4.43
N PRO A 22 -7.46 -3.09 4.09
CA PRO A 22 -7.74 -3.43 2.70
C PRO A 22 -8.23 -2.18 1.95
N ILE A 23 -7.84 -2.05 0.68
CA ILE A 23 -8.31 -0.95 -0.19
C ILE A 23 -9.74 -1.24 -0.66
N GLU A 24 -10.07 -2.51 -0.87
CA GLU A 24 -11.36 -2.98 -1.36
C GLU A 24 -12.15 -3.70 -0.28
N HIS A 25 -13.40 -3.30 -0.12
CA HIS A 25 -14.39 -3.98 0.69
C HIS A 25 -15.56 -4.33 -0.23
N LEU A 26 -15.81 -5.63 -0.44
CA LEU A 26 -16.79 -6.12 -1.41
C LEU A 26 -18.24 -6.05 -0.90
N GLY A 27 -18.44 -5.85 0.41
CA GLY A 27 -19.76 -5.68 1.03
C GLY A 27 -20.22 -4.22 1.05
N VAL A 28 -21.54 -4.01 0.97
CA VAL A 28 -22.15 -2.71 1.30
C VAL A 28 -22.34 -2.69 2.82
N PRO A 29 -21.76 -1.73 3.56
CA PRO A 29 -21.93 -1.66 5.00
C PRO A 29 -23.41 -1.40 5.33
N ASP A 30 -23.99 -2.20 6.22
CA ASP A 30 -25.42 -2.12 6.58
C ASP A 30 -25.65 -1.68 8.03
N THR A 31 -24.57 -1.55 8.82
CA THR A 31 -24.61 -1.03 10.19
C THR A 31 -23.86 0.30 10.34
N VAL A 32 -24.26 1.13 11.32
CA VAL A 32 -23.61 2.41 11.61
C VAL A 32 -22.09 2.27 11.87
N PRO A 33 -21.59 1.27 12.64
CA PRO A 33 -20.16 1.08 12.83
C PRO A 33 -19.42 0.76 11.53
N GLU A 34 -20.00 -0.06 10.65
CA GLU A 34 -19.39 -0.41 9.36
C GLU A 34 -19.37 0.78 8.39
N ILE A 35 -20.40 1.63 8.40
CA ILE A 35 -20.42 2.85 7.59
C ILE A 35 -19.30 3.79 8.03
N MET A 36 -19.14 4.00 9.35
CA MET A 36 -18.07 4.84 9.89
C MET A 36 -16.68 4.27 9.58
N ASP A 37 -16.51 2.95 9.69
CA ASP A 37 -15.28 2.27 9.30
C ASP A 37 -14.99 2.47 7.80
N ARG A 38 -16.00 2.33 6.94
CA ARG A 38 -15.85 2.53 5.50
C ARG A 38 -15.52 3.98 5.14
N MET A 39 -16.15 4.94 5.80
CA MET A 39 -15.82 6.37 5.62
C MET A 39 -14.36 6.63 6.00
N ASN A 40 -13.91 6.14 7.15
CA ASN A 40 -12.52 6.28 7.59
C ASN A 40 -11.54 5.64 6.60
N GLU A 41 -11.85 4.45 6.08
CA GLU A 41 -11.05 3.79 5.05
C GLU A 41 -10.96 4.60 3.77
N VAL A 42 -12.10 5.10 3.26
CA VAL A 42 -12.13 5.92 2.04
C VAL A 42 -11.33 7.22 2.22
N THR A 43 -11.56 7.94 3.31
CA THR A 43 -10.86 9.20 3.59
C THR A 43 -9.35 8.98 3.75
N PHE A 44 -8.94 7.90 4.43
CA PHE A 44 -7.53 7.58 4.61
C PHE A 44 -6.85 7.13 3.32
N ASN A 45 -7.51 6.28 2.53
CA ASN A 45 -6.94 5.74 1.29
C ASN A 45 -6.98 6.76 0.13
N ALA A 46 -7.90 7.74 0.14
CA ALA A 46 -8.02 8.72 -0.94
C ALA A 46 -6.75 9.56 -1.12
N SER A 47 -6.17 10.06 -0.03
CA SER A 47 -4.93 10.86 -0.07
C SER A 47 -3.76 10.02 -0.58
N LEU A 48 -3.61 8.80 -0.07
CA LEU A 48 -2.61 7.84 -0.52
C LEU A 48 -2.74 7.53 -2.02
N LEU A 49 -3.96 7.27 -2.49
CA LEU A 49 -4.22 6.98 -3.91
C LEU A 49 -3.90 8.17 -4.81
N ALA A 50 -4.17 9.40 -4.36
CA ALA A 50 -3.78 10.61 -5.09
C ALA A 50 -2.25 10.73 -5.20
N GLU A 51 -1.52 10.52 -4.10
CA GLU A 51 -0.05 10.53 -4.11
C GLU A 51 0.53 9.42 -5.00
N LEU A 52 0.00 8.21 -4.93
CA LEU A 52 0.41 7.08 -5.77
C LEU A 52 0.21 7.37 -7.26
N ARG A 53 -0.93 7.99 -7.63
CA ARG A 53 -1.19 8.41 -9.02
C ARG A 53 -0.24 9.51 -9.47
N ALA A 54 0.12 10.45 -8.60
CA ALA A 54 1.11 11.48 -8.91
C ALA A 54 2.50 10.88 -9.16
N ILE A 55 2.91 9.91 -8.34
CA ILE A 55 4.16 9.16 -8.54
C ILE A 55 4.14 8.48 -9.91
N GLU A 56 3.11 7.70 -10.22
CA GLU A 56 3.01 6.99 -11.51
C GLU A 56 2.98 7.93 -12.71
N PHE A 57 2.36 9.11 -12.57
CA PHE A 57 2.39 10.15 -13.58
C PHE A 57 3.81 10.63 -13.87
N VAL A 58 4.59 10.95 -12.84
CA VAL A 58 5.99 11.38 -12.98
C VAL A 58 6.85 10.29 -13.60
N ARG A 59 6.71 9.03 -13.14
CA ARG A 59 7.43 7.88 -13.71
C ARG A 59 7.16 7.71 -15.19
N ARG A 60 5.89 7.79 -15.60
CA ARG A 60 5.51 7.68 -17.01
C ARG A 60 6.12 8.80 -17.85
N LEU A 61 6.17 10.03 -17.33
CA LEU A 61 6.81 11.14 -18.04
C LEU A 61 8.34 10.98 -18.15
N LEU A 62 9.00 10.47 -17.11
CA LEU A 62 10.42 10.10 -17.15
C LEU A 62 10.69 9.02 -18.19
N ALA A 63 9.89 7.95 -18.22
CA ALA A 63 10.00 6.88 -19.21
C ALA A 63 9.79 7.37 -20.65
N GLN A 64 8.99 8.43 -20.85
CA GLN A 64 8.77 9.08 -22.14
C GLN A 64 9.86 10.12 -22.50
N GLY A 65 10.87 10.34 -21.65
CA GLY A 65 11.90 11.36 -21.86
C GLY A 65 11.39 12.80 -21.75
N LYS A 66 10.19 13.02 -21.18
CA LYS A 66 9.57 14.34 -21.04
C LYS A 66 10.04 15.11 -19.79
N LEU A 67 10.72 14.43 -18.87
CA LEU A 67 11.28 15.02 -17.64
C LEU A 67 12.77 14.71 -17.55
N ASP A 68 13.51 15.62 -16.91
CA ASP A 68 14.93 15.45 -16.63
C ASP A 68 15.13 14.47 -15.45
N PRO A 69 15.76 13.30 -15.65
CA PRO A 69 16.00 12.32 -14.59
C PRO A 69 16.97 12.81 -13.51
N ARG A 70 17.69 13.91 -13.73
CA ARG A 70 18.54 14.55 -12.70
C ARG A 70 17.74 15.41 -11.72
N ARG A 71 16.55 15.87 -12.13
CA ARG A 71 15.66 16.72 -11.32
C ARG A 71 14.51 15.96 -10.70
N TYR A 72 14.07 14.88 -11.35
CA TYR A 72 12.94 14.07 -10.92
C TYR A 72 13.38 12.65 -10.62
N LYS A 73 12.98 12.16 -9.44
CA LYS A 73 13.28 10.82 -8.98
C LYS A 73 12.32 9.81 -9.61
N ASP A 74 12.86 8.75 -10.21
CA ASP A 74 12.06 7.58 -10.63
C ASP A 74 11.76 6.70 -9.40
N VAL A 75 10.69 7.02 -8.69
CA VAL A 75 10.27 6.31 -7.48
C VAL A 75 9.68 4.94 -7.85
N ARG A 76 10.19 3.86 -7.26
CA ARG A 76 9.70 2.49 -7.46
C ARG A 76 8.82 2.09 -6.29
N MET A 77 7.51 2.06 -6.51
CA MET A 77 6.56 1.66 -5.48
C MET A 77 6.45 0.13 -5.40
N HIS A 78 6.50 -0.37 -4.17
CA HIS A 78 6.25 -1.75 -3.82
C HIS A 78 5.14 -1.83 -2.78
N ARG A 79 4.44 -2.95 -2.73
CA ARG A 79 3.35 -3.15 -1.77
C ARG A 79 3.37 -4.56 -1.19
N ILE A 80 3.30 -4.63 0.14
CA ILE A 80 2.84 -5.80 0.88
C ILE A 80 1.44 -5.46 1.40
N ASP A 81 0.46 -6.23 0.99
CA ASP A 81 -0.93 -6.06 1.41
C ASP A 81 -1.34 -7.28 2.24
N GLY A 82 -2.03 -7.05 3.35
CA GLY A 82 -2.58 -8.14 4.17
C GLY A 82 -3.74 -8.89 3.50
N GLY A 83 -4.27 -8.37 2.39
CA GLY A 83 -5.10 -9.07 1.42
C GLY A 83 -6.40 -9.64 1.98
N ALA A 84 -6.85 -10.72 1.35
CA ALA A 84 -8.05 -11.47 1.72
C ALA A 84 -8.01 -12.01 3.16
N VAL A 85 -6.82 -12.19 3.74
CA VAL A 85 -6.69 -12.68 5.12
C VAL A 85 -7.13 -11.62 6.11
N LEU A 86 -6.68 -10.37 5.94
CA LEU A 86 -7.16 -9.27 6.77
C LEU A 86 -8.60 -8.90 6.43
N ALA A 87 -9.01 -8.95 5.16
CA ALA A 87 -10.38 -8.65 4.75
C ALA A 87 -11.43 -9.59 5.37
N ARG A 88 -11.05 -10.84 5.70
CA ARG A 88 -11.92 -11.80 6.41
C ARG A 88 -12.04 -11.53 7.91
N MET A 89 -11.20 -10.66 8.47
CA MET A 89 -11.31 -10.23 9.85
C MET A 89 -12.22 -9.00 9.92
N GLY A 90 -13.43 -9.20 10.46
CA GLY A 90 -14.43 -8.13 10.55
C GLY A 90 -13.98 -6.96 11.44
N SER A 91 -14.70 -5.83 11.36
CA SER A 91 -14.39 -4.58 12.08
C SER A 91 -14.12 -4.78 13.58
N ALA A 92 -14.81 -5.73 14.23
CA ALA A 92 -14.63 -6.07 15.64
C ALA A 92 -13.20 -6.53 16.00
N SER A 93 -12.42 -7.08 15.05
CA SER A 93 -11.04 -7.46 15.32
C SER A 93 -10.11 -6.27 15.55
N LYS A 94 -10.46 -5.07 15.07
CA LYS A 94 -9.67 -3.84 15.26
C LYS A 94 -9.56 -3.44 16.73
N ALA A 95 -10.53 -3.84 17.55
CA ALA A 95 -10.55 -3.58 18.99
C ALA A 95 -9.90 -4.72 19.82
N ARG A 96 -9.49 -5.82 19.18
CA ARG A 96 -8.85 -6.95 19.87
C ARG A 96 -7.36 -6.73 20.02
N ALA A 97 -6.89 -6.72 21.27
CA ALA A 97 -5.48 -6.57 21.60
C ALA A 97 -4.93 -7.74 22.44
N ASP A 98 -5.60 -8.90 22.42
CA ASP A 98 -5.14 -10.08 23.13
C ASP A 98 -3.84 -10.64 22.52
N LEU A 99 -2.94 -11.16 23.36
CA LEU A 99 -1.61 -11.60 22.94
C LEU A 99 -1.67 -12.73 21.89
N GLY A 100 -2.68 -13.60 21.98
CA GLY A 100 -2.89 -14.68 21.00
C GLY A 100 -3.16 -14.10 19.61
N PHE A 101 -4.06 -13.13 19.52
CA PHE A 101 -4.38 -12.42 18.30
C PHE A 101 -3.18 -11.62 17.74
N LEU A 102 -2.43 -10.92 18.59
CA LEU A 102 -1.23 -10.20 18.14
C LEU A 102 -0.15 -11.14 17.57
N ARG A 103 0.05 -12.31 18.17
CA ARG A 103 0.95 -13.35 17.64
C ARG A 103 0.46 -13.88 16.28
N GLN A 104 -0.85 -14.06 16.13
CA GLN A 104 -1.43 -14.46 14.86
C GLN A 104 -1.18 -13.40 13.76
N LEU A 105 -1.43 -12.12 14.06
CA LEU A 105 -1.15 -11.02 13.13
C LEU A 105 0.33 -10.94 12.76
N PHE A 106 1.23 -11.17 13.72
CA PHE A 106 2.66 -11.21 13.49
C PHE A 106 3.05 -12.32 12.50
N GLU A 107 2.56 -13.55 12.70
CA GLU A 107 2.84 -14.68 11.80
C GLU A 107 2.26 -14.47 10.39
N LEU A 108 1.08 -13.86 10.29
CA LEU A 108 0.47 -13.48 9.02
C LEU A 108 1.34 -12.45 8.29
N GLY A 109 1.78 -11.40 8.97
CA GLY A 109 2.67 -10.39 8.41
C GLY A 109 4.01 -10.98 7.96
N ARG A 110 4.59 -11.87 8.76
CA ARG A 110 5.83 -12.59 8.42
C ARG A 110 5.67 -13.44 7.15
N THR A 111 4.57 -14.17 7.05
CA THR A 111 4.25 -15.00 5.88
C THR A 111 4.08 -14.14 4.63
N ALA A 112 3.32 -13.04 4.72
CA ALA A 112 3.10 -12.11 3.61
C ALA A 112 4.42 -11.47 3.14
N GLY A 113 5.28 -11.06 4.08
CA GLY A 113 6.61 -10.53 3.75
C GLY A 113 7.52 -11.55 3.07
N GLN A 114 7.50 -12.81 3.51
CA GLN A 114 8.27 -13.89 2.88
C GLN A 114 7.78 -14.18 1.46
N GLN A 115 6.46 -14.23 1.24
CA GLN A 115 5.87 -14.39 -0.09
C GLN A 115 6.25 -13.23 -1.01
N TRP A 116 6.15 -12.00 -0.51
CA TRP A 116 6.53 -10.81 -1.27
C TRP A 116 8.02 -10.83 -1.65
N LEU A 117 8.91 -11.18 -0.73
CA LEU A 117 10.33 -11.32 -1.02
C LEU A 117 10.59 -12.40 -2.08
N ALA A 118 9.92 -13.55 -1.98
CA ALA A 118 10.06 -14.62 -2.97
C ALA A 118 9.65 -14.16 -4.38
N ALA A 119 8.61 -13.33 -4.48
CA ALA A 119 8.10 -12.81 -5.75
C ALA A 119 8.93 -11.63 -6.30
N HIS A 120 9.30 -10.67 -5.45
CA HIS A 120 9.71 -9.32 -5.87
C HIS A 120 11.10 -8.88 -5.40
N ARG A 121 11.87 -9.73 -4.70
CA ARG A 121 13.23 -9.36 -4.25
C ARG A 121 14.13 -8.89 -5.40
N GLN A 122 13.98 -9.50 -6.57
CA GLN A 122 14.73 -9.17 -7.79
C GLN A 122 14.22 -7.90 -8.50
N ASP A 123 13.05 -7.39 -8.13
CA ASP A 123 12.52 -6.13 -8.66
C ASP A 123 13.10 -4.91 -7.92
N LEU A 124 13.58 -5.08 -6.68
CA LEU A 124 14.17 -4.01 -5.87
C LEU A 124 15.35 -3.34 -6.58
N GLY A 125 15.30 -2.02 -6.70
CA GLY A 125 16.31 -1.22 -7.41
C GLY A 125 16.21 -1.29 -8.93
N VAL A 126 15.33 -2.14 -9.48
CA VAL A 126 15.16 -2.38 -10.92
C VAL A 126 13.84 -1.77 -11.39
N ARG A 127 12.70 -2.20 -10.82
CA ARG A 127 11.35 -1.77 -11.23
C ARG A 127 10.36 -1.82 -10.06
N ALA A 128 9.29 -1.03 -10.15
CA ALA A 128 8.19 -1.11 -9.20
C ALA A 128 7.46 -2.46 -9.29
N SER A 129 6.99 -2.98 -8.16
CA SER A 129 6.12 -4.17 -8.11
C SER A 129 4.64 -3.82 -8.00
N LEU A 130 4.31 -2.56 -7.67
CA LEU A 130 2.93 -2.06 -7.62
C LEU A 130 2.51 -1.56 -9.00
N ASN A 131 1.39 -2.08 -9.52
CA ASN A 131 0.76 -1.57 -10.75
C ASN A 131 -0.54 -0.83 -10.39
N LEU A 132 -0.56 0.49 -10.60
CA LEU A 132 -1.71 1.34 -10.29
C LEU A 132 -2.73 1.41 -11.44
N ALA A 133 -2.41 0.88 -12.61
CA ALA A 133 -3.31 0.88 -13.78
C ALA A 133 -4.46 -0.15 -13.65
N HIS A 134 -4.48 -0.98 -12.61
CA HIS A 134 -5.46 -2.06 -12.41
C HIS A 134 -6.63 -1.72 -11.47
N ASN A 135 -6.70 -0.49 -10.92
CA ASN A 135 -7.74 -0.08 -9.97
C ASN A 135 -8.62 1.06 -10.51
N ALA A 136 -9.01 0.99 -11.78
CA ALA A 136 -9.98 1.90 -12.40
C ALA A 136 -11.27 1.14 -12.74
#